data_AF-A0A7C2L0D7-F1
#
_entry.id   AF-A0A7C2L0D7-F1
#
_cell.length_a   1.000
_cell.length_b   1.000
_cell.length_c   1.000
_cell.angle_alpha   90.00
_cell.angle_beta   90.00
_cell.angle_gamma   90.00
#
_symmetry.space_group_name_H-M   'P 1'
#
loop_
_entity.id
_entity.type
_entity.pdbx_description
1 polymer ?
#
loop_
_entity_poly.entity_id
_entity_poly.type
_entity_poly.pdbx_seq_one_letter_code
_entity_poly.pdbx_strand_id
1 'polypeptide(L)'
;MAVALGGNDAATPCDTSVGARVISIKNALILFAIFTSIGALTQGYMVMKTIGRGIVPAIDLLGVLITVSVAFAWIMFCNFYGLEISVTHSITGAVLGYGIAAYGLGRVNWSLMTNIVVSWIASPLFAMLMAYSVYKLLARMIREKNSLASR
;
A
#
# COMPACT_ATOMS: atom_id res chain seq x y z
N MET A 1 -10.79 -10.71 3.09
CA MET A 1 -10.10 -9.44 2.77
C MET A 1 -8.67 -9.39 3.33
N ALA A 2 -8.47 -9.32 4.65
CA ALA A 2 -7.13 -9.16 5.25
C ALA A 2 -6.07 -10.18 4.78
N VAL A 3 -6.47 -11.43 4.56
CA VAL A 3 -5.56 -12.46 4.03
C VAL A 3 -5.09 -12.15 2.60
N ALA A 4 -5.97 -11.62 1.75
CA ALA A 4 -5.62 -11.25 0.37
C ALA A 4 -4.65 -10.06 0.34
N LEU A 5 -4.87 -9.08 1.22
CA LEU A 5 -3.95 -7.96 1.47
C LEU A 5 -2.56 -8.48 1.85
N GLY A 6 -2.49 -9.34 2.86
CA GLY A 6 -1.21 -9.88 3.33
C GLY A 6 -0.46 -10.66 2.25
N GLY A 7 -1.17 -11.44 1.43
CA GLY A 7 -0.56 -12.18 0.32
C GLY A 7 -0.02 -11.27 -0.79
N ASN A 8 -0.71 -10.17 -1.10
CA ASN A 8 -0.30 -9.20 -2.12
C ASN A 8 0.88 -8.34 -1.65
N ASP A 9 0.80 -7.81 -0.42
CA ASP A 9 1.71 -6.76 0.06
C ASP A 9 2.98 -7.33 0.74
N ALA A 10 3.06 -8.64 0.99
CA ALA A 10 4.23 -9.25 1.63
C ALA A 10 5.50 -9.17 0.76
N ALA A 11 5.36 -9.17 -0.57
CA ALA A 11 6.49 -9.11 -1.49
C ALA A 11 7.26 -7.77 -1.37
N THR A 12 6.53 -6.65 -1.39
CA THR A 12 7.10 -5.30 -1.44
C THR A 12 8.22 -5.01 -0.41
N PRO A 13 8.06 -5.32 0.90
CA PRO A 13 9.13 -5.11 1.88
C PRO A 13 10.13 -6.28 1.96
N CYS A 14 9.77 -7.48 1.52
CA CYS A 14 10.59 -8.68 1.73
C CYS A 14 11.54 -8.99 0.56
N ASP A 15 11.21 -8.58 -0.67
CA ASP A 15 11.90 -9.00 -1.89
C ASP A 15 13.38 -8.63 -1.92
N THR A 16 13.74 -7.44 -1.46
CA THR A 16 15.14 -6.98 -1.49
C THR A 16 16.02 -7.78 -0.54
N SER A 17 15.52 -8.08 0.67
CA SER A 17 16.28 -8.78 1.71
C SER A 17 16.36 -10.29 1.45
N VAL A 18 15.27 -10.87 0.95
CA VAL A 18 15.22 -12.28 0.55
C VAL A 18 16.00 -12.49 -0.76
N GLY A 19 15.85 -11.61 -1.74
CA GLY A 19 16.54 -11.66 -3.03
C GLY A 19 18.06 -11.49 -2.90
N ALA A 20 18.51 -10.63 -1.97
CA ALA A 20 19.92 -10.52 -1.59
C ALA A 20 20.44 -11.69 -0.74
N ARG A 21 19.59 -12.69 -0.45
CA ARG A 21 19.89 -13.87 0.40
C ARG A 21 20.37 -13.53 1.80
N VAL A 22 19.98 -12.35 2.32
CA VAL A 22 20.32 -11.91 3.68
C VAL A 22 19.44 -12.63 4.71
N ILE A 23 18.17 -12.86 4.37
CA ILE A 23 17.19 -13.55 5.23
C ILE A 23 16.43 -14.61 4.45
N SER A 24 15.95 -15.65 5.15
CA SER A 24 15.07 -16.66 4.56
C SER A 24 13.64 -16.15 4.39
N ILE A 25 12.89 -16.73 3.44
CA ILE A 25 11.48 -16.39 3.19
C ILE A 25 10.65 -16.50 4.47
N LYS A 26 10.83 -17.58 5.24
CA LYS A 26 10.08 -17.82 6.48
C LYS A 26 10.29 -16.69 7.49
N ASN A 27 11.54 -16.28 7.70
CA ASN A 27 11.87 -15.22 8.65
C ASN A 27 11.36 -13.86 8.16
N ALA A 28 11.47 -13.58 6.86
CA ALA A 28 10.94 -12.36 6.27
C ALA A 28 9.42 -12.21 6.50
N LEU A 29 8.65 -13.28 6.27
CA LEU A 29 7.20 -13.29 6.47
C LEU A 29 6.79 -13.13 7.94
N ILE A 30 7.55 -13.72 8.87
CA ILE A 30 7.30 -13.54 10.31
C ILE A 30 7.51 -12.08 10.72
N LEU A 31 8.61 -11.46 10.28
CA LEU A 31 8.87 -10.04 10.54
C LEU A 31 7.78 -9.16 9.90
N PHE A 32 7.44 -9.43 8.64
CA PHE A 32 6.36 -8.73 7.96
C PHE A 32 5.04 -8.78 8.73
N ALA A 33 4.63 -9.97 9.19
CA ALA A 33 3.39 -10.14 9.94
C ALA A 33 3.38 -9.33 11.25
N ILE A 34 4.48 -9.34 12.00
CA ILE A 34 4.61 -8.59 13.27
C ILE A 34 4.53 -7.09 13.01
N PHE A 35 5.41 -6.56 12.15
CA PHE A 35 5.50 -5.11 11.93
C PHE A 35 4.26 -4.54 11.22
N THR A 36 3.67 -5.29 10.29
CA THR A 36 2.43 -4.89 9.64
C THR A 36 1.27 -4.86 10.63
N SER A 37 1.19 -5.84 11.54
CA SER A 37 0.16 -5.84 12.60
C SER A 37 0.32 -4.64 13.54
N ILE A 38 1.55 -4.31 13.93
CA ILE A 38 1.84 -3.13 14.77
C ILE A 38 1.44 -1.84 14.03
N GLY A 39 1.80 -1.70 12.76
CA GLY A 39 1.43 -0.54 11.94
C GLY A 39 -0.08 -0.39 11.77
N ALA A 40 -0.79 -1.50 11.54
CA ALA A 40 -2.24 -1.52 11.44
C ALA A 40 -2.92 -1.05 12.74
N LEU A 41 -2.44 -1.51 13.89
CA LEU A 41 -2.99 -1.13 15.20
C LEU A 41 -2.69 0.32 15.60
N THR A 42 -1.52 0.84 15.22
CA THR A 42 -1.07 2.17 15.64
C THR A 42 -1.56 3.29 14.72
N GLN A 43 -1.54 3.09 13.39
CA GLN A 43 -1.80 4.16 12.42
C GLN A 43 -2.83 3.78 11.34
N GLY A 44 -3.31 2.54 11.28
CA GLY A 44 -4.28 2.09 10.27
C GLY A 44 -5.60 2.89 10.26
N TYR A 45 -5.98 3.48 11.40
CA TYR A 45 -7.24 4.22 11.54
C TYR A 45 -7.35 5.45 10.62
N MET A 46 -6.24 6.09 10.26
CA MET A 46 -6.25 7.30 9.43
C MET A 46 -6.76 6.98 8.02
N VAL A 47 -6.26 5.88 7.43
CA VAL A 47 -6.69 5.42 6.09
C VAL A 47 -8.11 4.89 6.15
N MET A 48 -8.47 4.12 7.19
CA MET A 48 -9.83 3.62 7.37
C MET A 48 -10.86 4.76 7.44
N LYS A 49 -10.53 5.88 8.09
CA LYS A 49 -11.40 7.06 8.15
C LYS A 49 -11.62 7.68 6.76
N THR A 50 -10.56 7.82 5.97
CA THR A 50 -10.64 8.37 4.60
C THR A 50 -11.48 7.49 3.68
N ILE A 51 -11.27 6.18 3.69
CA ILE A 51 -12.02 5.24 2.84
C ILE A 51 -13.47 5.11 3.33
N GLY A 52 -13.70 4.96 4.64
CA GLY A 52 -15.01 4.66 5.19
C GLY A 52 -15.99 5.84 5.25
N ARG A 53 -15.49 7.08 5.27
CA ARG A 53 -16.34 8.29 5.41
C ARG A 53 -15.95 9.47 4.51
N GLY A 54 -14.84 9.37 3.78
CA GLY A 54 -14.34 10.49 2.99
C GLY A 54 -14.91 10.54 1.58
N ILE A 55 -15.01 9.39 0.92
CA ILE A 55 -15.33 9.30 -0.52
C ILE A 55 -16.83 9.44 -0.78
N VAL A 56 -17.65 8.80 0.07
CA VAL A 56 -19.12 8.78 -0.03
C VAL A 56 -19.73 9.22 1.30
N PRO A 57 -20.98 9.74 1.32
CA PRO A 57 -21.60 10.29 2.53
C PRO A 57 -21.75 9.26 3.66
N ALA A 58 -22.11 8.03 3.31
CA ALA A 58 -22.21 6.91 4.24
C ALA A 58 -22.01 5.59 3.50
N ILE A 59 -21.50 4.59 4.20
CA ILE A 59 -21.46 3.20 3.73
C ILE A 59 -22.29 2.39 4.72
N ASP A 60 -23.41 1.86 4.24
CA ASP A 60 -24.27 0.97 5.02
C ASP A 60 -23.67 -0.45 5.11
N LEU A 61 -24.28 -1.33 5.89
CA LEU A 61 -23.77 -2.70 6.06
C LEU A 61 -23.65 -3.44 4.73
N LEU A 62 -24.62 -3.26 3.84
CA LEU A 62 -24.60 -3.87 2.52
C LEU A 62 -23.45 -3.31 1.67
N GLY A 63 -23.23 -1.99 1.71
CA GLY A 63 -22.10 -1.34 1.06
C GLY A 63 -20.74 -1.83 1.56
N VAL A 64 -20.59 -2.05 2.87
CA VAL A 64 -19.37 -2.65 3.43
C VAL A 64 -19.18 -4.06 2.86
N LEU A 65 -20.21 -4.90 2.86
CA LEU A 65 -20.12 -6.25 2.33
C LEU A 65 -19.77 -6.26 0.84
N ILE A 66 -20.40 -5.41 0.04
CA ILE A 66 -20.14 -5.30 -1.41
C ILE A 66 -18.69 -4.85 -1.66
N THR A 67 -18.29 -3.72 -1.06
CA THR A 67 -16.98 -3.11 -1.30
C THR A 67 -15.83 -4.03 -0.87
N VAL A 68 -15.95 -4.66 0.30
CA VAL A 68 -14.96 -5.62 0.81
C VAL A 68 -14.93 -6.90 -0.03
N SER A 69 -16.08 -7.41 -0.47
CA SER A 69 -16.13 -8.66 -1.25
C SER A 69 -15.59 -8.47 -2.66
N VAL A 70 -15.94 -7.37 -3.34
CA VAL A 70 -15.45 -7.06 -4.69
C VAL A 70 -13.95 -6.85 -4.68
N ALA A 71 -13.44 -6.01 -3.77
CA ALA A 71 -12.00 -5.78 -3.68
C ALA A 71 -11.25 -7.06 -3.25
N PHE A 72 -11.80 -7.86 -2.34
CA PHE A 72 -11.20 -9.16 -1.98
C PHE A 72 -11.14 -10.12 -3.17
N ALA A 73 -12.23 -10.26 -3.92
CA ALA A 73 -12.30 -11.15 -5.08
C ALA A 73 -11.26 -10.75 -6.13
N TRP A 74 -11.13 -9.44 -6.41
CA TRP A 74 -10.15 -8.92 -7.36
C TRP A 74 -8.71 -9.17 -6.91
N ILE A 75 -8.38 -8.85 -5.65
CA ILE A 75 -7.01 -9.05 -5.12
C ILE A 75 -6.66 -10.53 -5.07
N MET A 76 -7.57 -11.40 -4.63
CA MET A 76 -7.34 -12.85 -4.62
C MET A 76 -7.13 -13.40 -6.03
N PHE A 77 -7.89 -12.91 -7.01
CA PHE A 77 -7.71 -13.27 -8.40
C PHE A 77 -6.29 -12.90 -8.87
N CYS A 78 -5.84 -11.66 -8.65
CA CYS A 78 -4.49 -11.24 -9.02
C CYS A 78 -3.39 -12.03 -8.28
N ASN A 79 -3.56 -12.28 -6.99
CA ASN A 79 -2.63 -13.09 -6.20
C ASN A 79 -2.48 -14.51 -6.77
N PHE A 80 -3.57 -15.13 -7.24
CA PHE A 80 -3.52 -16.47 -7.83
C PHE A 80 -2.64 -16.52 -9.10
N TYR A 81 -2.60 -15.42 -9.85
CA TYR A 81 -1.73 -15.26 -11.02
C TYR A 81 -0.34 -14.70 -10.67
N GLY A 82 -0.03 -14.47 -9.39
CA GLY A 82 1.23 -13.87 -8.95
C GLY A 82 1.39 -12.42 -9.40
N LEU A 83 0.29 -11.70 -9.64
CA LEU A 83 0.29 -10.30 -10.02
C LEU A 83 0.21 -9.41 -8.79
N GLU A 84 1.28 -8.66 -8.53
CA GLU A 84 1.28 -7.62 -7.50
C GLU A 84 0.49 -6.40 -7.99
N ILE A 85 -0.59 -6.09 -7.28
CA ILE A 85 -1.45 -4.96 -7.62
C ILE A 85 -1.57 -4.00 -6.44
N SER A 86 -2.09 -2.80 -6.70
CA SER A 86 -2.35 -1.85 -5.62
C SER A 86 -3.69 -2.15 -4.94
N VAL A 87 -3.62 -2.60 -3.68
CA VAL A 87 -4.81 -2.83 -2.87
C VAL A 87 -5.57 -1.53 -2.58
N THR A 88 -4.86 -0.41 -2.36
CA THR A 88 -5.48 0.89 -2.11
C THR A 88 -6.35 1.34 -3.29
N HIS A 89 -5.88 1.16 -4.53
CA HIS A 89 -6.70 1.44 -5.72
C HIS A 89 -7.91 0.51 -5.78
N SER A 90 -7.73 -0.77 -5.48
CA SER A 90 -8.80 -1.77 -5.53
C SER A 90 -9.95 -1.45 -4.57
N ILE A 91 -9.66 -1.13 -3.30
CA ILE A 91 -10.70 -0.78 -2.33
C ILE A 91 -11.31 0.61 -2.61
N THR A 92 -10.49 1.58 -3.03
CA THR A 92 -10.99 2.93 -3.39
C THR A 92 -11.93 2.86 -4.57
N GLY A 93 -11.59 2.07 -5.60
CA GLY A 93 -12.43 1.82 -6.76
C GLY A 93 -13.74 1.10 -6.41
N ALA A 94 -13.69 0.11 -5.52
CA ALA A 94 -14.89 -0.57 -5.05
C ALA A 94 -15.82 0.39 -4.30
N VAL A 95 -15.29 1.23 -3.39
CA VAL A 95 -16.07 2.24 -2.66
C VAL A 95 -16.64 3.30 -3.59
N LEU A 96 -15.86 3.77 -4.57
CA LEU A 96 -16.33 4.70 -5.59
C LEU A 96 -17.47 4.09 -6.42
N GLY A 97 -17.31 2.85 -6.89
CA GLY A 97 -18.33 2.14 -7.66
C GLY A 97 -19.62 1.96 -6.86
N TYR A 98 -19.53 1.52 -5.60
CA TYR A 98 -20.67 1.48 -4.69
C TYR A 98 -21.31 2.86 -4.52
N GLY A 99 -20.50 3.90 -4.31
CA GLY A 99 -20.96 5.27 -4.13
C GLY A 99 -21.77 5.80 -5.30
N ILE A 100 -21.28 5.55 -6.53
CA ILE A 100 -21.97 5.92 -7.77
C ILE A 100 -23.28 5.14 -7.90
N ALA A 101 -23.28 3.84 -7.62
CA ALA A 101 -24.49 3.01 -7.73
C ALA A 101 -25.56 3.37 -6.68
N ALA A 102 -25.15 3.65 -5.45
CA ALA A 102 -26.07 3.92 -4.33
C ALA A 102 -26.55 5.38 -4.25
N TYR A 103 -25.67 6.34 -4.57
CA TYR A 103 -25.94 7.77 -4.36
C TYR A 103 -25.84 8.64 -5.62
N GLY A 104 -25.41 8.07 -6.74
CA GLY A 104 -25.14 8.81 -7.98
C GLY A 104 -23.86 9.63 -7.95
N LEU A 105 -23.44 10.11 -9.12
CA LEU A 105 -22.19 10.87 -9.30
C LEU A 105 -22.13 12.17 -8.47
N GLY A 106 -23.26 12.84 -8.26
CA GLY A 106 -23.30 14.15 -7.58
C GLY A 106 -23.04 14.10 -6.07
N ARG A 107 -23.09 12.92 -5.45
CA ARG A 107 -22.91 12.75 -4.00
C ARG A 107 -21.53 12.23 -3.62
N VAL A 108 -20.68 11.92 -4.60
CA VAL A 108 -19.29 11.52 -4.39
C VAL A 108 -18.45 12.76 -4.09
N ASN A 109 -17.54 12.66 -3.13
CA ASN A 109 -16.59 13.72 -2.83
C ASN A 109 -15.43 13.73 -3.85
N TRP A 110 -15.65 14.39 -4.98
CA TRP A 110 -14.67 14.50 -6.06
C TRP A 110 -13.42 15.28 -5.68
N SER A 111 -13.53 16.25 -4.76
CA SER A 111 -12.37 16.98 -4.27
C SER A 111 -11.42 16.05 -3.51
N LEU A 112 -11.95 15.23 -2.60
CA LEU A 112 -11.14 14.24 -1.91
C LEU A 112 -10.60 13.18 -2.87
N MET A 113 -11.42 12.69 -3.79
CA MET A 113 -10.97 11.71 -4.80
C MET A 113 -9.80 12.25 -5.61
N THR A 114 -9.86 13.52 -6.03
CA THR A 114 -8.76 14.19 -6.73
C THR A 114 -7.50 14.25 -5.86
N ASN A 115 -7.62 14.59 -4.57
CA ASN A 115 -6.48 14.59 -3.66
C ASN A 115 -5.86 13.20 -3.49
N ILE A 116 -6.68 12.15 -3.44
CA ILE A 116 -6.22 10.76 -3.39
C ILE A 116 -5.44 10.42 -4.67
N VAL A 117 -5.98 10.76 -5.85
CA VAL A 117 -5.30 10.51 -7.14
C VAL A 117 -3.99 11.27 -7.23
N VAL A 118 -3.96 12.54 -6.81
CA VAL A 118 -2.71 13.33 -6.75
C VAL A 118 -1.70 12.66 -5.81
N SER A 119 -2.13 12.12 -4.67
CA SER A 119 -1.25 11.40 -3.74
C SER A 119 -0.62 10.15 -4.35
N TRP A 120 -1.34 9.44 -5.25
CA TRP A 120 -0.83 8.26 -5.94
C TRP A 120 0.32 8.57 -6.90
N ILE A 121 0.34 9.77 -7.47
CA ILE A 121 1.41 10.24 -8.36
C ILE A 121 2.54 10.85 -7.55
N ALA A 122 2.21 11.65 -6.54
CA ALA A 122 3.19 12.35 -5.72
C ALA A 122 4.04 11.40 -4.86
N SER A 123 3.45 10.34 -4.31
CA SER A 123 4.15 9.44 -3.37
C SER A 123 5.32 8.68 -4.01
N PRO A 124 5.20 8.06 -5.20
CA PRO A 124 6.32 7.42 -5.88
C PRO A 124 7.44 8.41 -6.24
N LEU A 125 7.09 9.62 -6.68
CA LEU A 125 8.09 10.65 -7.02
C LEU A 125 8.90 11.07 -5.80
N PHE A 126 8.23 11.27 -4.67
CA PHE A 126 8.90 11.58 -3.41
C PHE A 126 9.77 10.41 -2.92
N ALA A 127 9.27 9.17 -3.02
CA ALA A 127 10.03 7.98 -2.69
C ALA A 127 11.29 7.83 -3.55
N MET A 128 11.19 8.12 -4.86
CA MET A 128 12.32 8.10 -5.79
C MET A 128 13.38 9.14 -5.41
N LEU A 129 12.98 10.38 -5.10
CA LEU A 129 13.90 11.43 -4.66
C LEU A 129 14.62 11.06 -3.36
N MET A 130 13.87 10.52 -2.39
CA MET A 130 14.41 10.06 -1.12
C MET A 130 15.40 8.91 -1.31
N ALA A 131 15.03 7.89 -2.11
CA ALA A 131 15.88 6.74 -2.39
C ALA A 131 17.20 7.18 -3.07
N TYR A 132 17.13 8.06 -4.07
CA TYR A 132 18.32 8.61 -4.73
C TYR A 132 19.23 9.37 -3.75
N SER A 133 18.64 10.19 -2.88
CA SER A 133 19.38 10.99 -1.89
C SER A 133 20.10 10.11 -0.88
N VAL A 134 19.41 9.09 -0.35
CA VAL A 134 19.99 8.12 0.59
C VAL A 134 21.11 7.31 -0.09
N TYR A 135 20.89 6.84 -1.32
CA TYR A 135 21.91 6.12 -2.09
C TYR A 135 23.18 6.96 -2.27
N LYS A 136 23.04 8.22 -2.69
CA LYS A 136 24.17 9.13 -2.90
C LYS A 136 24.95 9.39 -1.60
N LEU A 137 24.25 9.53 -0.49
CA LEU A 137 24.87 9.71 0.82
C LEU A 137 25.68 8.47 1.23
N LEU A 138 25.08 7.28 1.14
CA LEU A 138 25.76 6.03 1.47
C LEU A 138 26.98 5.78 0.57
N ALA A 139 26.84 6.01 -0.74
CA ALA A 139 27.93 5.86 -1.69
C ALA A 139 29.10 6.82 -1.39
N ARG A 140 28.81 8.05 -0.97
CA ARG A 140 29.83 9.01 -0.55
C ARG A 140 30.57 8.53 0.71
N MET A 141 29.83 8.11 1.74
CA MET A 141 30.43 7.62 2.99
C MET A 141 31.33 6.41 2.79
N ILE A 142 30.91 5.47 1.93
CA ILE A 142 31.71 4.28 1.61
C ILE A 142 32.99 4.67 0.85
N ARG A 143 32.90 5.59 -0.11
CA ARG A 143 34.07 6.06 -0.88
C ARG A 143 35.08 6.77 0.02
N GLU A 144 34.62 7.62 0.94
CA GLU A 144 35.48 8.31 1.90
C GLU A 144 36.22 7.32 2.81
N LYS A 145 35.55 6.29 3.33
CA LYS A 145 36.20 5.22 4.11
C LYS A 145 37.25 4.45 3.31
N ASN A 146 36.94 4.06 2.07
CA ASN A 146 37.88 3.29 1.25
C ASN A 146 39.12 4.11 0.88
N SER A 147 38.97 5.43 0.66
CA SER A 147 40.11 6.33 0.41
C SER A 147 41.01 6.53 1.62
N LEU A 148 40.48 6.41 2.84
CA LEU A 148 41.27 6.49 4.08
C LEU A 148 41.98 5.17 4.39
N ALA A 149 41.40 4.03 4.02
CA ALA A 149 42.00 2.71 4.22
C ALA A 149 43.13 2.37 3.23
N SER A 150 43.22 3.09 2.11
CA SER A 150 44.26 2.92 1.09
C SER A 150 45.47 3.84 1.26
N ARG A 151 45.55 4.59 2.37
CA ARG A 151 46.68 5.44 2.77
C ARG A 151 47.35 4.86 4.00
#